data_AF-A0A8I0ST69-F1
#
_entry.id   AF-A0A8I0ST69-F1
#
_cell.length_a   1.000
_cell.length_b   1.000
_cell.length_c   1.000
_cell.angle_alpha   90.00
_cell.angle_beta   90.00
_cell.angle_gamma   90.00
#
_symmetry.space_group_name_H-M   'P 1'
#
loop_
_entity.id
_entity.type
_entity.pdbx_description
1 polymer ?
#
loop_
_entity_poly.entity_id
_entity_poly.type
_entity_poly.pdbx_seq_one_letter_code
_entity_poly.pdbx_strand_id
1 'polypeptide(L)'
;GPERESYERYKDDLHYQASMVLSTYGIGKLEGEQRGEQKGKAEMLTRLLQRRFGTVPDWASEKVAKAQLPSLENWSLRIFDAQSLDDIFLDKA
;
A
#
# COMPACT_ATOMS: atom_id res chain seq x y z
N GLY A 1 -44.49 18.61 -17.83
CA GLY A 1 -44.43 20.07 -17.90
C GLY A 1 -42.98 20.49 -17.74
N PRO A 2 -42.53 21.55 -18.43
CA PRO A 2 -41.12 21.92 -18.53
C PRO A 2 -40.41 22.08 -17.18
N GLU A 3 -41.10 22.56 -16.13
CA GLU A 3 -40.55 22.64 -14.76
C GLU A 3 -40.23 21.29 -14.11
N ARG A 4 -41.05 20.26 -14.35
CA ARG A 4 -40.75 18.91 -13.84
C ARG A 4 -39.50 18.36 -14.50
N GLU A 5 -39.35 18.59 -15.79
CA GLU A 5 -38.18 18.11 -16.55
C GLU A 5 -36.88 18.82 -16.11
N SER A 6 -36.93 20.14 -15.85
CA SER A 6 -35.78 20.86 -15.28
C SER A 6 -35.44 20.39 -13.87
N TYR A 7 -36.45 20.04 -13.06
CA TYR A 7 -36.26 19.55 -11.71
C TYR A 7 -35.62 18.16 -11.67
N GLU A 8 -36.06 17.25 -12.56
CA GLU A 8 -35.44 15.92 -12.65
C GLU A 8 -34.00 16.00 -13.16
N ARG A 9 -33.70 16.84 -14.17
CA ARG A 9 -32.31 17.04 -14.63
C ARG A 9 -31.40 17.59 -13.52
N TYR A 10 -31.92 18.51 -12.71
CA TYR A 10 -31.19 19.05 -11.56
C TYR A 10 -30.86 17.95 -10.53
N LYS A 11 -31.82 17.07 -10.24
CA LYS A 11 -31.60 15.93 -9.35
C LYS A 11 -30.57 14.96 -9.91
N ASP A 12 -30.65 14.63 -11.19
CA ASP A 12 -29.72 13.70 -11.84
C ASP A 12 -28.29 14.21 -11.78
N ASP A 13 -28.07 15.50 -12.04
CA ASP A 13 -26.74 16.14 -11.91
C ASP A 13 -26.23 16.09 -10.46
N LEU A 14 -27.09 16.42 -9.50
CA LEU A 14 -26.73 16.36 -8.08
C LEU A 14 -26.36 14.93 -7.65
N HIS A 15 -27.11 13.93 -8.10
CA HIS A 15 -26.82 12.52 -7.85
C HIS A 15 -25.49 12.10 -8.48
N TYR A 16 -25.22 12.52 -9.71
CA TYR A 16 -23.95 12.24 -10.39
C TYR A 16 -22.76 12.86 -9.64
N GLN A 17 -22.84 14.14 -9.27
CA GLN A 17 -21.79 14.81 -8.51
C GLN A 17 -21.55 14.14 -7.15
N ALA A 18 -22.62 13.80 -6.42
CA ALA A 18 -22.52 13.11 -5.15
C ALA A 18 -21.85 11.73 -5.30
N SER A 19 -22.22 10.96 -6.33
CA SER A 19 -21.61 9.66 -6.63
C SER A 19 -20.11 9.80 -6.94
N MET A 20 -19.73 10.77 -7.76
CA MET A 20 -18.33 11.05 -8.09
C MET A 20 -17.52 11.40 -6.82
N VAL A 21 -18.00 12.30 -5.98
CA VAL A 21 -17.31 12.68 -4.73
C VAL A 21 -17.16 11.49 -3.79
N LEU A 22 -18.22 10.69 -3.60
CA LEU A 22 -18.16 9.49 -2.75
C LEU A 22 -17.16 8.45 -3.29
N SER A 23 -17.13 8.25 -4.61
CA SER A 23 -16.21 7.30 -5.24
C SER A 23 -14.74 7.74 -5.11
N THR A 24 -14.44 9.01 -5.39
CA THR A 24 -13.08 9.57 -5.28
C THR A 24 -12.57 9.55 -3.83
N TYR A 25 -13.43 9.88 -2.87
CA TYR A 25 -13.12 9.74 -1.45
C TYR A 25 -12.82 8.28 -1.07
N GLY A 26 -13.64 7.33 -1.54
CA GLY A 26 -13.43 5.90 -1.32
C GLY A 26 -12.08 5.42 -1.87
N ILE A 27 -11.73 5.81 -3.10
CA ILE A 27 -10.45 5.48 -3.73
C ILE A 27 -9.29 6.08 -2.93
N GLY A 28 -9.36 7.35 -2.56
CA GLY A 28 -8.31 8.02 -1.78
C GLY A 28 -8.08 7.36 -0.41
N LYS A 29 -9.15 6.94 0.27
CA LYS A 29 -9.05 6.20 1.52
C LYS A 29 -8.37 4.85 1.32
N LEU A 30 -8.78 4.07 0.31
CA LEU A 30 -8.19 2.75 0.01
C LEU A 30 -6.70 2.86 -0.36
N GLU A 31 -6.34 3.85 -1.19
CA GLU A 31 -4.94 4.11 -1.52
C GLU A 31 -4.13 4.51 -0.28
N GLY A 32 -4.69 5.35 0.58
CA GLY A 32 -4.05 5.75 1.83
C GLY A 32 -3.79 4.57 2.76
N GLU A 33 -4.77 3.68 2.92
CA GLU A 33 -4.65 2.46 3.71
C GLU A 33 -3.58 1.52 3.15
N GLN A 34 -3.58 1.26 1.83
CA GLN A 34 -2.56 0.41 1.19
C GLN A 34 -1.14 0.99 1.32
N ARG A 35 -0.97 2.29 1.06
CA ARG A 35 0.34 2.96 1.20
C ARG A 35 0.82 2.95 2.65
N GLY A 36 -0.08 3.17 3.60
CA GLY A 36 0.22 3.11 5.03
C GLY A 36 0.66 1.72 5.47
N GLU A 37 -0.02 0.68 5.02
CA GLU A 37 0.32 -0.71 5.31
C GLU A 37 1.68 -1.10 4.74
N GLN A 38 1.93 -0.77 3.46
CA GLN A 38 3.22 -1.04 2.82
C GLN A 38 4.38 -0.34 3.54
N LYS A 39 4.23 0.95 3.86
CA LYS A 39 5.24 1.71 4.59
C LYS A 39 5.49 1.12 5.98
N GLY A 40 4.43 0.78 6.71
CA GLY A 40 4.54 0.18 8.04
C GLY A 40 5.27 -1.18 8.02
N LYS A 41 4.96 -2.05 7.07
CA LYS A 41 5.65 -3.34 6.90
C LYS A 41 7.12 -3.16 6.50
N ALA A 42 7.43 -2.21 5.62
CA ALA A 42 8.80 -1.90 5.23
C ALA A 42 9.65 -1.38 6.41
N GLU A 43 9.10 -0.47 7.20
CA GLU A 43 9.75 0.03 8.42
C GLU A 43 9.98 -1.08 9.44
N MET A 44 8.98 -1.95 9.66
CA MET A 44 9.11 -3.08 10.58
C MET A 44 10.18 -4.07 10.11
N LEU A 45 10.15 -4.46 8.84
CA LEU A 45 11.14 -5.38 8.28
C LEU A 45 12.56 -4.80 8.38
N THR A 46 12.74 -3.50 8.12
CA THR A 46 14.03 -2.83 8.29
C THR A 46 14.55 -2.96 9.73
N ARG A 47 13.68 -2.77 10.73
CA ARG A 47 14.06 -2.95 12.15
C ARG A 47 14.41 -4.40 12.48
N LEU A 48 13.70 -5.37 11.91
CA LEU A 48 14.01 -6.80 12.09
C LEU A 48 15.37 -7.16 11.48
N LEU A 49 15.64 -6.67 10.26
CA LEU A 49 16.93 -6.85 9.60
C LEU A 49 18.06 -6.22 10.42
N GLN A 50 17.84 -5.01 10.94
CA GLN A 50 18.82 -4.35 11.81
C GLN A 50 19.08 -5.13 13.09
N ARG A 51 18.02 -5.68 13.69
CA ARG A 51 18.12 -6.47 14.92
C ARG A 51 18.91 -7.77 14.70
N ARG A 52 18.78 -8.38 13.52
CA ARG A 52 19.36 -9.70 13.22
C ARG A 52 20.75 -9.63 12.61
N PHE A 53 20.96 -8.71 11.68
CA PHE A 53 22.18 -8.61 10.89
C PHE A 53 23.05 -7.41 11.26
N GLY A 54 22.59 -6.53 12.16
CA GLY A 54 23.29 -5.31 12.53
C GLY A 54 23.05 -4.19 11.51
N THR A 55 24.10 -3.48 11.11
CA THR A 55 23.96 -2.40 10.13
C THR A 55 23.44 -2.95 8.78
N VAL A 56 22.25 -2.51 8.37
CA VAL A 56 21.67 -2.89 7.08
C VAL A 56 22.27 -2.00 5.99
N PRO A 57 22.90 -2.57 4.95
CA PRO A 57 23.45 -1.80 3.84
C PRO A 57 22.36 -1.02 3.08
N ASP A 58 22.76 0.08 2.43
CA ASP A 58 21.83 0.96 1.70
C ASP A 58 21.02 0.22 0.64
N TRP A 59 21.66 -0.71 -0.10
CA TRP A 59 20.98 -1.50 -1.13
C TRP A 59 19.81 -2.33 -0.58
N ALA A 60 19.94 -2.86 0.64
CA ALA A 60 18.92 -3.68 1.28
C ALA A 60 17.78 -2.79 1.79
N SER A 61 18.13 -1.65 2.39
CA SER A 61 17.15 -0.66 2.84
C SER A 61 16.33 -0.11 1.68
N GLU A 62 16.97 0.20 0.55
CA GLU A 62 16.28 0.63 -0.67
C GLU A 62 15.36 -0.45 -1.23
N LYS A 63 15.82 -1.71 -1.22
CA LYS A 63 15.02 -2.85 -1.70
C LYS A 63 13.75 -3.02 -0.87
N VAL A 64 13.86 -2.93 0.46
CA VAL A 64 12.71 -2.96 1.38
C VAL A 64 11.77 -1.77 1.17
N ALA A 65 12.30 -0.56 0.99
CA ALA A 65 11.49 0.64 0.78
C ALA A 65 10.67 0.60 -0.52
N LYS A 66 11.16 -0.08 -1.57
CA LYS A 66 10.52 -0.19 -2.88
C LYS A 66 9.67 -1.46 -3.03
N ALA A 67 9.72 -2.38 -2.06
CA ALA A 67 9.07 -3.68 -2.17
C ALA A 67 7.55 -3.60 -2.01
N GLN A 68 6.84 -4.44 -2.77
CA GLN A 68 5.40 -4.60 -2.62
C GLN A 68 5.06 -5.43 -1.38
N LEU A 69 3.80 -5.30 -0.93
CA LEU A 69 3.28 -5.98 0.26
C LEU A 69 3.62 -7.49 0.30
N PRO A 70 3.41 -8.28 -0.78
CA PRO A 70 3.68 -9.72 -0.74
C PRO A 70 5.17 -10.06 -0.54
N SER A 71 6.07 -9.26 -1.12
CA SER A 71 7.51 -9.41 -0.92
C SER A 71 7.88 -9.11 0.54
N LEU A 72 7.35 -8.04 1.11
CA LEU A 72 7.58 -7.67 2.52
C LEU A 72 7.11 -8.75 3.49
N GLU A 73 5.95 -9.37 3.23
CA GLU A 73 5.42 -10.47 4.03
C GLU A 73 6.30 -11.72 3.92
N ASN A 74 6.66 -12.12 2.71
CA ASN A 74 7.53 -13.28 2.47
C ASN A 74 8.90 -13.12 3.12
N TRP A 75 9.51 -11.94 2.99
CA TRP A 75 10.79 -11.64 3.62
C TRP A 75 10.70 -11.61 5.14
N SER A 76 9.59 -11.11 5.69
CA SER A 76 9.35 -11.12 7.14
C SER A 76 9.28 -12.53 7.71
N LEU A 77 8.74 -13.50 6.98
CA LEU A 77 8.71 -14.90 7.41
C LEU A 77 10.12 -15.54 7.40
N ARG A 78 10.98 -15.14 6.45
CA ARG A 78 12.34 -15.68 6.31
C ARG A 78 13.32 -15.16 7.36
N ILE A 79 12.95 -14.11 8.10
CA ILE A 79 13.77 -13.52 9.16
C ILE A 79 14.24 -14.54 10.17
N PHE A 80 13.49 -15.61 10.44
CA PHE A 80 13.88 -16.55 11.49
C PHE A 80 14.98 -17.51 11.03
N ASP A 81 14.98 -17.92 9.76
CA ASP A 81 15.80 -19.06 9.28
C ASP A 81 16.94 -18.67 8.34
N ALA A 82 16.84 -17.53 7.64
CA ALA A 82 17.85 -17.07 6.67
C ALA A 82 19.28 -16.99 7.26
N GLN A 83 20.35 -17.19 6.52
CA GLN A 83 21.71 -17.00 7.08
C GLN A 83 22.32 -15.66 6.65
N SER A 84 21.72 -15.02 5.65
CA SER A 84 22.19 -13.77 5.06
C SER A 84 21.04 -12.86 4.62
N LEU A 85 21.35 -11.62 4.28
CA LEU A 85 20.39 -10.72 3.61
C LEU A 85 19.97 -11.27 2.24
N ASP A 86 20.88 -11.92 1.52
CA ASP A 86 20.57 -12.53 0.22
C ASP A 86 19.48 -13.60 0.36
N ASP A 87 19.57 -14.46 1.37
CA ASP A 87 18.56 -15.50 1.66
C ASP A 87 17.17 -14.90 1.91
N ILE A 88 17.11 -13.74 2.57
CA ILE A 88 15.86 -13.01 2.78
C ILE A 88 15.28 -12.60 1.42
N PHE A 89 16.09 -11.99 0.57
CA PHE A 89 15.67 -11.34 -0.67
C PHE A 89 15.59 -12.24 -1.91
N LEU A 90 15.75 -13.56 -1.77
CA LEU A 90 15.57 -14.51 -2.87
C LEU A 90 14.12 -14.46 -3.41
N ASP A 91 13.90 -13.88 -4.58
CA ASP A 91 12.61 -14.01 -5.26
C ASP A 91 12.52 -15.44 -5.81
N LYS A 92 11.64 -16.27 -5.22
CA LYS A 92 11.26 -17.51 -5.89
C LYS A 92 10.30 -17.09 -7.00
N ALA A 93 10.74 -17.29 -8.24
CA ALA A 93 9.91 -17.17 -9.44
C ALA A 93 8.64 -18.02 -9.34
#